data_AF-A0A1Q9TGU4-F1
#
_entry.id   AF-A0A1Q9TGU4-F1
#
_cell.length_a   1.000
_cell.length_b   1.000
_cell.length_c   1.000
_cell.angle_alpha   90.00
_cell.angle_beta   90.00
_cell.angle_gamma   90.00
#
_symmetry.space_group_name_H-M   'P 1'
#
loop_
_entity.id
_entity.type
_entity.pdbx_description
1 polymer ?
#
loop_
_entity_poly.entity_id
_entity_poly.type
_entity_poly.pdbx_seq_one_letter_code
_entity_poly.pdbx_strand_id
1 'polypeptide(L)'
;MRKENRAAAGAAAWQVIQNTDSRISVWRRAGAVPRMVGARLSGRYPELSGAKLAGMLALFLYIVSPIDFLPELMIPVLGVADDVGAAVWLTTMLLGESERFVRWERDNEARQAFHRANPQAAPSH
;
A
#
# COMPACT_ATOMS: atom_id res chain seq x y z
N MET A 1 40.73 -10.00 15.51
CA MET A 1 40.08 -9.84 14.18
C MET A 1 38.80 -10.69 14.17
N ARG A 2 37.60 -10.08 14.19
CA ARG A 2 36.32 -10.81 14.08
C ARG A 2 35.69 -10.51 12.72
N LYS A 3 35.74 -11.50 11.81
CA LYS A 3 35.11 -11.49 10.49
C LYS A 3 33.80 -12.27 10.53
N GLU A 4 32.82 -11.78 11.26
CA GLU A 4 31.46 -12.32 11.26
C GLU A 4 30.56 -11.10 11.35
N ASN A 5 29.65 -10.93 10.37
CA ASN A 5 28.48 -10.01 10.37
C ASN A 5 28.05 -9.55 8.96
N ARG A 6 28.57 -10.14 7.88
CA ARG A 6 28.06 -9.88 6.51
C ARG A 6 27.09 -10.95 5.98
N ALA A 7 27.03 -12.11 6.63
CA ALA A 7 26.10 -13.18 6.27
C ALA A 7 24.71 -13.06 6.93
N ALA A 8 24.63 -12.37 8.08
CA ALA A 8 23.38 -12.24 8.84
C ALA A 8 22.34 -11.35 8.16
N ALA A 9 22.78 -10.30 7.45
CA ALA A 9 21.88 -9.39 6.73
C ALA A 9 21.22 -10.08 5.52
N GLY A 10 21.96 -10.95 4.81
CA GLY A 10 21.41 -11.75 3.70
C GLY A 10 20.41 -12.79 4.17
N ALA A 11 20.68 -13.45 5.30
CA ALA A 11 19.76 -14.42 5.89
C ALA A 11 18.46 -13.77 6.42
N ALA A 12 18.55 -12.57 7.00
CA ALA A 12 17.39 -11.82 7.44
C ALA A 12 16.48 -11.41 6.26
N ALA A 13 17.07 -10.99 5.13
CA ALA A 13 16.32 -10.69 3.90
C ALA A 13 15.64 -11.95 3.33
N TRP A 14 16.30 -13.11 3.37
CA TRP A 14 15.76 -14.37 2.89
C TRP A 14 14.63 -14.91 3.79
N GLN A 15 14.71 -14.70 5.11
CA GLN A 15 13.63 -15.04 6.05
C GLN A 15 12.36 -14.20 5.84
N VAL A 16 12.49 -12.93 5.46
CA VAL A 16 11.33 -12.07 5.16
C VAL A 16 10.57 -12.54 3.91
N ILE A 17 11.29 -13.06 2.91
CA ILE A 17 10.69 -13.60 1.68
C ILE A 17 9.95 -14.92 1.98
N GLN A 18 10.52 -15.78 2.82
CA GLN A 18 9.96 -17.11 3.10
C GLN A 18 8.78 -17.08 4.09
N ASN A 19 8.73 -16.12 5.02
CA ASN A 19 7.64 -16.00 5.99
C ASN A 19 6.43 -15.19 5.51
N THR A 20 6.44 -14.72 4.26
CA THR A 20 5.23 -14.13 3.69
C THR A 20 4.34 -15.27 3.15
N ASP A 21 3.62 -15.91 4.07
CA ASP A 21 2.44 -16.74 3.79
C ASP A 21 1.42 -15.86 3.04
N SER A 22 1.63 -15.70 1.72
CA SER A 22 0.88 -14.79 0.86
C SER A 22 -0.45 -15.40 0.48
N ARG A 23 -1.28 -15.78 1.47
CA ARG A 23 -2.66 -16.26 1.24
C ARG A 23 -3.54 -15.24 0.52
N ILE A 24 -3.07 -13.99 0.42
CA ILE A 24 -3.69 -12.92 -0.35
C ILE A 24 -2.88 -12.77 -1.65
N SER A 25 -3.41 -13.34 -2.73
CA SER A 25 -2.82 -13.26 -4.06
C SER A 25 -2.59 -11.81 -4.48
N VAL A 26 -1.52 -11.57 -5.26
CA VAL A 26 -1.18 -10.24 -5.81
C VAL A 26 -2.38 -9.63 -6.55
N TRP A 27 -3.13 -10.44 -7.28
CA TRP A 27 -4.36 -10.05 -7.95
C TRP A 27 -5.47 -9.57 -7.02
N ARG A 28 -5.63 -10.22 -5.86
CA ARG A 28 -6.60 -9.80 -4.84
C ARG A 28 -6.23 -8.45 -4.22
N ARG A 29 -4.92 -8.19 -4.08
CA ARG A 29 -4.40 -6.88 -3.65
C ARG A 29 -4.63 -5.81 -4.71
N ALA A 30 -4.34 -6.11 -5.98
CA ALA A 30 -4.60 -5.18 -7.09
C ALA A 30 -6.08 -4.79 -7.19
N GLY A 31 -7.00 -5.76 -7.07
CA GLY A 31 -8.44 -5.49 -7.05
C GLY A 31 -8.95 -4.82 -5.75
N ALA A 32 -8.13 -4.73 -4.70
CA ALA A 32 -8.47 -4.00 -3.48
C ALA A 32 -8.21 -2.50 -3.60
N VAL A 33 -7.29 -2.08 -4.48
CA VAL A 33 -6.91 -0.66 -4.70
C VAL A 33 -8.12 0.25 -4.97
N PRO A 34 -9.00 -0.01 -5.96
CA PRO A 34 -10.13 0.87 -6.22
C PRO A 34 -11.15 0.90 -5.07
N ARG A 35 -11.36 -0.24 -4.38
CA ARG A 35 -12.26 -0.34 -3.22
C ARG A 35 -11.72 0.44 -2.02
N MET A 36 -10.41 0.39 -1.80
CA MET A 36 -9.71 1.15 -0.77
C MET A 36 -9.84 2.66 -1.01
N VAL A 37 -9.64 3.11 -2.25
CA VAL A 37 -9.85 4.52 -2.63
C VAL A 37 -11.30 4.93 -2.37
N GLY A 38 -12.28 4.14 -2.81
CA GLY A 38 -13.69 4.39 -2.53
C GLY A 38 -14.03 4.44 -1.03
N ALA A 39 -13.47 3.54 -0.22
CA ALA A 39 -13.67 3.50 1.22
C ALA A 39 -13.06 4.72 1.94
N ARG A 40 -11.93 5.25 1.46
CA ARG A 40 -11.33 6.48 1.96
C ARG A 40 -12.14 7.72 1.60
N LEU A 41 -12.62 7.80 0.35
CA LEU A 41 -13.49 8.89 -0.12
C LEU A 41 -14.83 8.90 0.62
N SER A 42 -15.36 7.72 0.97
CA SER A 42 -16.58 7.58 1.78
C SER A 42 -16.36 7.78 3.28
N GLY A 43 -15.14 8.12 3.73
CA GLY A 43 -14.82 8.30 5.15
C GLY A 43 -14.80 7.02 6.00
N ARG A 44 -14.97 5.84 5.39
CA ARG A 44 -15.03 4.54 6.08
C ARG A 44 -13.65 3.98 6.41
N TYR A 45 -12.61 4.46 5.72
CA TYR A 45 -11.23 4.06 5.95
C TYR A 45 -10.34 5.26 6.31
N PRO A 46 -10.40 5.77 7.56
CA PRO A 46 -9.60 6.93 7.99
C PRO A 46 -8.11 6.60 8.21
N GLU A 47 -7.74 5.32 8.29
CA GLU A 47 -6.35 4.87 8.46
C GLU A 47 -5.43 5.30 7.30
N LEU A 48 -6.00 5.51 6.11
CA LEU A 48 -5.29 6.08 4.97
C LEU A 48 -5.25 7.61 5.10
N SER A 49 -4.09 8.17 5.43
CA SER A 49 -3.90 9.63 5.46
C SER A 49 -4.25 10.26 4.10
N GLY A 50 -4.93 11.42 4.14
CA GLY A 50 -5.28 12.17 2.93
C GLY A 50 -4.06 12.57 2.11
N ALA A 51 -2.95 12.91 2.79
CA ALA A 51 -1.67 13.22 2.13
C ALA A 51 -1.07 12.00 1.42
N LYS A 52 -1.26 10.79 1.99
CA LYS A 52 -0.79 9.54 1.38
C LYS A 52 -1.59 9.17 0.13
N LEU A 53 -2.92 9.30 0.19
CA LEU A 53 -3.77 9.12 -0.99
C LEU A 53 -3.46 10.14 -2.08
N ALA A 54 -3.26 11.42 -1.70
CA ALA A 54 -2.88 12.47 -2.63
C ALA A 54 -1.51 12.19 -3.29
N GLY A 55 -0.52 11.71 -2.54
CA GLY A 55 0.78 11.30 -3.09
C GLY A 55 0.67 10.12 -4.06
N MET A 56 -0.14 9.10 -3.72
CA MET A 56 -0.40 7.98 -4.62
C MET A 56 -1.12 8.41 -5.91
N LEU A 57 -2.08 9.34 -5.79
CA LEU A 57 -2.78 9.90 -6.95
C LEU A 57 -1.87 10.76 -7.82
N ALA A 58 -1.04 11.61 -7.23
CA ALA A 58 -0.06 12.43 -7.94
C ALA A 58 0.91 11.55 -8.74
N LEU A 59 1.42 10.48 -8.13
CA LEU A 59 2.33 9.53 -8.76
C LEU A 59 1.63 8.72 -9.87
N PHE A 60 0.36 8.36 -9.67
CA PHE A 60 -0.44 7.72 -10.72
C PHE A 60 -0.69 8.66 -11.91
N LEU A 61 -1.07 9.92 -11.65
CA LEU A 61 -1.30 10.93 -12.69
C LEU A 61 -0.01 11.23 -13.46
N TYR A 62 1.13 11.26 -12.78
CA TYR A 62 2.45 11.39 -13.40
C TYR A 62 2.74 10.25 -14.38
N ILE A 63 2.43 9.00 -14.01
CA ILE A 63 2.61 7.82 -14.88
C ILE A 63 1.64 7.83 -16.07
N VAL A 64 0.38 8.24 -15.85
CA VAL A 64 -0.67 8.20 -16.88
C VAL A 64 -0.59 9.37 -17.86
N SER A 65 -0.14 10.54 -17.41
CA SER A 65 0.08 11.70 -18.26
C SER A 65 1.37 12.41 -17.84
N PRO A 66 2.52 12.00 -18.39
CA PRO A 66 3.80 12.66 -18.10
C PRO A 66 3.95 14.05 -18.77
N ILE A 67 2.87 14.63 -19.32
CA ILE A 67 2.97 15.46 -20.54
C ILE A 67 2.78 16.97 -20.36
N ASP A 68 2.06 17.51 -19.37
CA ASP A 68 1.51 18.88 -19.56
C ASP A 68 2.20 20.07 -18.82
N PHE A 69 3.37 19.92 -18.20
CA PHE A 69 4.04 21.04 -17.50
C PHE A 69 5.57 21.13 -17.62
N LEU A 70 6.17 20.48 -18.61
CA LEU A 70 7.59 20.71 -18.94
C LEU A 70 7.76 21.60 -20.19
N PRO A 71 7.35 22.90 -20.23
CA PRO A 71 7.87 23.78 -21.27
C PRO A 71 9.27 24.32 -20.97
N GLU A 72 9.60 24.70 -19.73
CA GLU A 72 10.64 25.73 -19.55
C GLU A 72 11.63 25.57 -18.38
N LEU A 73 11.64 24.47 -17.61
CA LEU A 73 12.54 24.40 -16.47
C LEU A 73 13.01 22.98 -16.10
N MET A 74 14.34 22.82 -16.02
CA MET A 74 15.09 21.92 -15.13
C MET A 74 15.93 20.77 -15.77
N ILE A 75 17.13 21.13 -16.23
CA ILE A 75 18.41 20.40 -16.06
C ILE A 75 18.69 19.15 -16.95
N PRO A 76 19.76 19.14 -17.78
CA PRO A 76 20.14 18.01 -18.64
C PRO A 76 20.94 16.92 -17.90
N VAL A 77 20.47 16.42 -16.75
CA VAL A 77 21.18 15.41 -15.94
C VAL A 77 20.17 14.42 -15.33
N LEU A 78 20.20 13.15 -15.78
CA LEU A 78 19.56 11.93 -15.20
C LEU A 78 18.25 11.40 -15.81
N GLY A 79 18.11 11.38 -17.15
CA GLY A 79 16.91 10.89 -17.85
C GLY A 79 16.66 9.37 -17.94
N VAL A 80 17.02 8.52 -16.96
CA VAL A 80 16.66 7.06 -17.02
C VAL A 80 16.24 6.47 -15.66
N ALA A 81 16.68 7.05 -14.54
CA ALA A 81 16.38 6.51 -13.20
C ALA A 81 15.03 6.98 -12.61
N ASP A 82 14.46 8.09 -13.12
CA ASP A 82 13.33 8.79 -12.50
C ASP A 82 11.98 8.04 -12.64
N ASP A 83 11.64 7.56 -13.85
CA ASP A 83 10.34 6.93 -14.13
C ASP A 83 10.17 5.53 -13.53
N VAL A 84 11.23 4.71 -13.61
CA VAL A 84 11.21 3.34 -13.08
C VAL A 84 11.23 3.37 -11.54
N GLY A 85 11.99 4.30 -10.95
CA GLY A 85 11.99 4.52 -9.51
C GLY A 85 10.61 4.92 -8.99
N ALA A 86 9.95 5.86 -9.67
CA ALA A 86 8.58 6.29 -9.39
C ALA A 86 7.58 5.12 -9.45
N ALA A 87 7.62 4.30 -10.51
CA ALA A 87 6.73 3.15 -10.65
C ALA A 87 6.95 2.07 -9.58
N VAL A 88 8.22 1.75 -9.27
CA VAL A 88 8.57 0.80 -8.20
C VAL A 88 8.11 1.33 -6.84
N TRP A 89 8.28 2.63 -6.59
CA TRP A 89 7.86 3.25 -5.34
C TRP A 89 6.33 3.26 -5.20
N LEU A 90 5.60 3.61 -6.27
CA LEU A 90 4.14 3.53 -6.31
C LEU A 90 3.65 2.12 -6.03
N THR A 91 4.26 1.13 -6.68
CA THR A 91 3.91 -0.28 -6.52
C THR A 91 4.14 -0.73 -5.08
N THR A 92 5.25 -0.34 -4.47
CA THR A 92 5.57 -0.65 -3.06
C THR A 92 4.56 -0.02 -2.11
N MET A 93 4.19 1.25 -2.33
CA MET A 93 3.16 1.93 -1.54
C MET A 93 1.79 1.26 -1.68
N LEU A 94 1.37 0.96 -2.92
CA LEU A 94 0.11 0.28 -3.21
C LEU A 94 0.05 -1.10 -2.57
N LEU A 95 1.11 -1.89 -2.65
CA LEU A 95 1.14 -3.24 -2.12
C LEU A 95 1.02 -3.25 -0.58
N GLY A 96 1.78 -2.37 0.09
CA GLY A 96 1.73 -2.25 1.55
C GLY A 96 0.39 -1.71 2.06
N GLU A 97 -0.21 -0.75 1.36
CA GLU A 97 -1.49 -0.17 1.75
C GLU A 97 -2.65 -1.11 1.46
N SER A 98 -2.65 -1.79 0.30
CA SER A 98 -3.67 -2.78 -0.05
C SER A 98 -3.70 -3.94 0.95
N GLU A 99 -2.53 -4.37 1.45
CA GLU A 99 -2.47 -5.40 2.49
C GLU A 99 -3.08 -4.91 3.81
N ARG A 100 -2.79 -3.67 4.21
CA ARG A 100 -3.39 -3.05 5.40
C ARG A 100 -4.90 -2.94 5.26
N PHE A 101 -5.37 -2.52 4.09
CA PHE A 101 -6.80 -2.45 3.78
C PHE A 101 -7.49 -3.81 3.83
N VAL A 102 -6.90 -4.87 3.25
CA VAL A 102 -7.49 -6.21 3.29
C VAL A 102 -7.56 -6.76 4.73
N ARG A 103 -6.56 -6.47 5.58
CA ARG A 103 -6.62 -6.83 7.00
C ARG A 103 -7.78 -6.10 7.69
N TRP A 104 -7.88 -4.80 7.49
CA TRP A 104 -8.96 -4.00 8.04
C TRP A 104 -10.34 -4.47 7.56
N GLU A 105 -10.50 -4.79 6.27
CA GLU A 105 -11.76 -5.28 5.67
C GLU A 105 -12.22 -6.56 6.37
N ARG A 106 -11.30 -7.52 6.54
CA ARG A 106 -11.58 -8.79 7.25
C ARG A 106 -11.94 -8.59 8.72
N ASP A 107 -11.24 -7.71 9.42
CA ASP A 107 -11.51 -7.43 10.83
C ASP A 107 -12.88 -6.75 10.99
N ASN A 108 -13.25 -5.87 10.07
CA ASN A 108 -14.53 -5.17 10.10
C ASN A 108 -15.70 -6.11 9.76
N GLU A 109 -15.53 -7.01 8.78
CA GLU A 109 -16.49 -8.08 8.47
C GLU A 109 -16.70 -9.03 9.66
N ALA A 110 -15.60 -9.46 10.31
CA ALA A 110 -15.67 -10.33 11.49
C ALA A 110 -16.40 -9.66 12.67
N ARG A 111 -16.13 -8.36 12.92
CA ARG A 111 -16.85 -7.56 13.93
C ARG A 111 -18.34 -7.46 13.59
N GLN A 112 -18.69 -7.17 12.34
CA GLN A 112 -20.09 -7.07 11.92
C GLN A 112 -20.82 -8.42 12.03
N ALA A 113 -20.17 -9.52 11.68
CA ALA A 113 -20.73 -10.87 11.82
C ALA A 113 -20.96 -11.22 13.30
N PHE A 114 -20.02 -10.87 14.18
CA PHE A 114 -20.18 -11.04 15.63
C PHE A 114 -21.34 -10.21 16.18
N HIS A 115 -21.47 -8.93 15.80
CA HIS A 115 -22.59 -8.09 16.23
C HIS A 115 -23.94 -8.58 15.72
N ARG A 116 -24.00 -9.12 14.50
CA ARG A 116 -25.22 -9.71 13.94
C ARG A 116 -25.61 -11.01 14.66
N ALA A 117 -24.62 -11.84 15.01
CA ALA A 117 -24.83 -13.09 15.74
C ALA A 117 -25.13 -12.86 17.23
N ASN A 118 -24.69 -11.74 17.80
CA ASN A 118 -24.88 -11.40 19.21
C ASN A 118 -25.41 -9.97 19.39
N PRO A 119 -26.69 -9.72 19.06
CA PRO A 119 -27.31 -8.40 19.16
C PRO A 119 -27.43 -7.88 20.62
N GLN A 120 -27.24 -8.76 21.61
CA GLN A 120 -27.30 -8.41 23.04
C GLN A 120 -25.96 -7.89 23.60
N ALA A 121 -24.86 -7.96 22.85
CA ALA A 121 -23.54 -7.46 23.26
C ALA A 121 -23.32 -5.98 22.95
N ALA A 122 -24.36 -5.25 22.53
CA ALA A 122 -24.28 -3.80 22.38
C ALA A 122 -24.05 -3.15 23.75
N PRO A 123 -23.09 -2.22 23.88
CA PRO A 123 -22.86 -1.54 25.15
C PRO A 123 -24.17 -0.84 25.57
N SER A 124 -24.71 -1.24 26.71
CA SER A 124 -25.75 -0.51 27.41
C SER A 124 -25.16 0.86 27.78
N HIS A 125 -25.59 1.89 27.05
CA HIS A 125 -25.33 3.29 27.37
C HIS A 125 -25.89 3.66 28.74
#